data_AF-A0A1Q5P223-F1
#
_entry.id   AF-A0A1Q5P223-F1
#
_cell.length_a   1.000
_cell.length_b   1.000
_cell.length_c   1.000
_cell.angle_alpha   90.00
_cell.angle_beta   90.00
_cell.angle_gamma   90.00
#
_symmetry.space_group_name_H-M   'P 1'
#
loop_
_entity.id
_entity.type
_entity.pdbx_description
1 polymer ?
#
loop_
_entity_poly.entity_id
_entity_poly.type
_entity_poly.pdbx_seq_one_letter_code
_entity_poly.pdbx_strand_id
1 'polypeptide(L)' 'MTEMKLDHVIGEIAAISEEIEEFAAQGDNVERLLKERENLVYVVDQYLIVQQIKAAPGATGTANASQ' A
#
# COMPACT_ATOMS: atom_id res chain seq x y z
N MET A 1 -2.45 8.30 -4.49
CA MET A 1 -1.29 7.56 -5.04
C MET A 1 -1.44 7.49 -6.56
N THR A 2 -0.35 7.64 -7.32
CA THR A 2 -0.27 7.25 -8.74
C THR A 2 0.46 5.89 -8.82
N GLU A 3 0.42 5.17 -9.95
CA GLU A 3 1.16 3.90 -10.11
C GLU A 3 2.66 4.06 -9.79
N MET A 4 3.31 5.08 -10.34
CA MET A 4 4.72 5.39 -10.03
C MET A 4 4.97 5.68 -8.53
N LYS A 5 3.96 6.17 -7.80
CA LYS A 5 4.05 6.35 -6.34
C LYS A 5 3.76 5.05 -5.58
N LEU A 6 2.98 4.13 -6.15
CA LEU A 6 2.75 2.81 -5.57
C LEU A 6 4.03 1.97 -5.62
N ASP A 7 4.70 1.92 -6.78
CA ASP A 7 5.96 1.20 -6.94
C ASP A 7 7.04 1.70 -5.98
N HIS A 8 7.09 3.02 -5.77
CA HIS A 8 7.99 3.62 -4.78
C HIS A 8 7.68 3.15 -3.36
N VAL A 9 6.41 3.18 -2.95
CA VAL A 9 6.00 2.72 -1.60
C VAL A 9 6.27 1.23 -1.41
N ILE A 10 6.09 0.40 -2.44
CA ILE A 10 6.47 -1.01 -2.39
C ILE A 10 7.98 -1.17 -2.21
N GLY A 11 8.77 -0.35 -2.91
CA GLY A 11 10.22 -0.30 -2.72
C GLY A 11 10.64 0.09 -1.30
N GLU A 12 9.98 1.09 -0.70
CA GLU A 12 10.23 1.49 0.69
C GLU A 12 9.87 0.38 1.68
N ILE A 13 8.77 -0.35 1.47
CA ILE A 13 8.39 -1.52 2.29
C ILE A 13 9.49 -2.59 2.25
N ALA A 14 10.06 -2.86 1.07
CA ALA A 14 11.14 -3.83 0.92
C ALA A 14 12.41 -3.37 1.64
N ALA A 15 12.81 -2.12 1.47
CA ALA A 15 13.98 -1.54 2.14
C ALA A 15 13.83 -1.58 3.68
N ILE A 16 12.66 -1.21 4.22
CA ILE A 16 12.41 -1.28 5.66
C ILE A 16 12.44 -2.74 6.16
N SER A 17 11.95 -3.69 5.35
CA SER A 17 12.05 -5.12 5.68
C SER A 17 13.51 -5.58 5.81
N GLU A 18 14.38 -5.15 4.90
CA GLU A 18 15.82 -5.44 4.97
C GLU A 18 16.45 -4.80 6.23
N GLU A 19 16.16 -3.53 6.51
CA GLU A 19 16.64 -2.84 7.72
C GLU A 19 16.19 -3.54 9.02
N ILE A 20 14.95 -4.01 9.08
CA ILE A 20 14.43 -4.77 10.23
C ILE A 20 15.24 -6.05 10.44
N GLU A 21 15.52 -6.80 9.37
CA GLU A 21 16.31 -8.03 9.45
C GLU A 21 17.74 -7.76 9.94
N GLU A 22 18.38 -6.72 9.39
CA GLU A 22 19.75 -6.33 9.79
C GLU A 22 19.83 -5.90 11.27
N PHE A 23 18.90 -5.06 11.73
CA PHE A 23 18.89 -4.58 13.10
C PHE A 23 18.46 -5.66 14.10
N ALA A 24 17.46 -6.48 13.75
CA ALA A 24 17.04 -7.59 14.60
C ALA A 24 18.16 -8.62 14.78
N ALA A 25 18.95 -8.88 13.73
CA ALA A 25 20.13 -9.76 13.81
C ALA A 25 21.23 -9.22 14.74
N GLN A 26 21.31 -7.90 14.91
CA GLN A 26 22.22 -7.23 15.85
C GLN A 26 21.67 -7.18 17.28
N GLY A 27 20.40 -7.58 17.48
CA GLY A 27 19.71 -7.51 18.77
C GLY A 27 19.12 -6.12 19.06
N ASP A 28 19.07 -5.25 18.07
CA ASP A 28 18.50 -3.89 18.21
C ASP A 28 16.97 -3.92 18.23
N ASN A 29 16.39 -2.88 18.83
CA ASN A 29 14.93 -2.70 18.82
C ASN A 29 14.45 -2.16 17.47
N VAL A 30 13.56 -2.91 16.82
CA VAL A 30 13.00 -2.61 15.50
C VAL A 30 11.53 -2.16 15.52
N GLU A 31 10.95 -1.91 16.70
CA GLU A 31 9.52 -1.60 16.86
C GLU A 31 9.07 -0.40 16.01
N ARG A 32 9.91 0.63 15.89
CA ARG A 32 9.62 1.80 15.07
C ARG A 32 9.51 1.42 13.59
N LEU A 33 10.45 0.63 13.09
CA LEU A 33 10.49 0.20 11.68
C LEU A 33 9.32 -0.72 11.35
N LEU A 34 8.94 -1.62 12.27
CA LEU A 34 7.76 -2.45 12.12
C LEU A 34 6.49 -1.61 11.96
N LYS A 35 6.28 -0.61 12.83
CA LYS A 35 5.13 0.31 12.75
C LYS A 35 5.11 1.09 11.44
N GLU A 36 6.27 1.54 10.99
CA GLU A 36 6.41 2.27 9.73
C GLU A 36 6.05 1.39 8.53
N ARG A 37 6.61 0.17 8.47
CA ARG A 37 6.28 -0.84 7.45
C ARG A 37 4.79 -1.17 7.44
N GLU A 38 4.20 -1.41 8.60
CA GLU A 38 2.77 -1.72 8.73
C GLU A 38 1.89 -0.58 8.21
N ASN A 39 2.25 0.67 8.51
CA ASN A 39 1.54 1.83 7.99
C ASN A 39 1.63 1.93 6.46
N LEU A 40 2.81 1.68 5.87
CA LEU A 40 2.95 1.68 4.41
C LEU A 40 2.13 0.55 3.77
N VAL A 41 2.13 -0.65 4.34
CA VAL A 41 1.30 -1.77 3.88
C VAL A 41 -0.18 -1.41 3.94
N TYR A 42 -0.63 -0.78 5.02
CA TYR A 42 -2.01 -0.29 5.15
C TYR A 42 -2.36 0.73 4.05
N VAL A 43 -1.47 1.67 3.76
CA VAL A 43 -1.66 2.66 2.69
C VAL A 43 -1.78 2.00 1.31
N VAL A 44 -0.97 0.96 1.04
CA VAL A 44 -1.05 0.17 -0.19
C VAL A 44 -2.40 -0.55 -0.30
N ASP A 45 -2.82 -1.22 0.76
CA ASP A 45 -4.11 -1.93 0.81
C ASP A 45 -5.29 -0.99 0.52
N GLN A 46 -5.33 0.16 1.20
CA GLN A 46 -6.36 1.19 0.95
C GLN A 46 -6.36 1.69 -0.49
N TYR A 47 -5.18 1.90 -1.09
CA TYR A 47 -5.09 2.31 -2.48
C TYR A 47 -5.65 1.25 -3.44
N LEU A 48 -5.31 -0.03 -3.23
CA LEU A 48 -5.77 -1.13 -4.06
C LEU A 48 -7.30 -1.33 -3.94
N ILE A 49 -7.86 -1.22 -2.74
CA ILE A 49 -9.31 -1.25 -2.52
C ILE A 49 -10.01 -0.16 -3.35
N VAL A 50 -9.51 1.08 -3.31
CA VAL A 50 -10.08 2.18 -4.09
C VAL A 50 -10.00 1.91 -5.59
N GLN A 51 -8.91 1.31 -6.08
CA GLN A 51 -8.78 0.97 -7.50
C GLN A 51 -9.74 -0.16 -7.92
N GLN A 52 -9.93 -1.18 -7.09
CA GLN A 52 -10.90 -2.25 -7.35
C GLN A 52 -12.33 -1.69 -7.45
N ILE A 53 -12.71 -0.78 -6.54
CA ILE A 53 -14.03 -0.12 -6.58
C ILE A 53 -14.19 0.69 -7.88
N LYS A 54 -13.16 1.43 -8.30
CA LYS A 54 -13.21 2.20 -9.55
C LYS A 54 -13.31 1.32 -10.80
N ALA A 55 -12.71 0.14 -10.78
CA ALA A 55 -12.73 -0.81 -11.89
C ALA A 55 -14.02 -1.64 -11.96
N ALA A 56 -14.87 -1.61 -10.92
CA ALA A 56 -16.10 -2.39 -10.87
C ALA A 56 -17.16 -1.88 -11.87
N PRO A 57 -17.79 -2.74 -12.68
CA PRO A 57 -18.87 -2.35 -13.57
C PRO A 57 -20.03 -1.71 -12.78
N GLY A 58 -20.36 -0.46 -13.11
CA GLY A 58 -21.44 0.30 -12.45
C GLY A 58 -21.00 1.33 -11.40
N ALA A 59 -19.71 1.41 -11.04
CA ALA A 59 -19.21 2.41 -10.10
C ALA A 59 -19.13 3.84 -10.71
N THR A 60 -18.95 3.94 -12.03
CA THR A 60 -19.13 5.18 -12.79
C THR A 60 -20.55 5.19 -13.35
N GLY A 61 -21.51 5.75 -12.60
CA GLY A 61 -22.93 5.71 -12.93
C GLY A 61 -23.24 6.01 -14.41
N THR A 62 -23.58 4.97 -15.16
CA THR A 62 -24.23 5.06 -16.47
C THR A 62 -25.30 3.97 -16.56
N ALA A 63 -26.50 4.31 -16.08
CA ALA A 63 -27.78 3.68 -16.38
C ALA A 63 -28.83 4.53 -15.63
N ASN A 64 -29.75 5.28 -16.23
CA ASN A 64 -30.49 5.08 -17.46
C ASN A 64 -30.73 6.43 -18.16
N ALA A 65 -30.40 6.54 -19.44
CA ALA A 65 -31.16 7.40 -20.34
C ALA A 65 -32.36 6.55 -20.80
N SER A 66 -33.47 6.64 -20.09
CA SER A 66 -34.72 6.01 -20.50
C SER A 66 -35.11 6.54 -21.89
N GLN A 67 -35.25 5.63 -22.85
CA GLN A 67 -35.89 5.88 -24.15
C GLN A 67 -37.40 6.05 -23.98
#